data_AF-A0A953YVX8-F1
#
_entry.id   AF-A0A953YVX8-F1
#
_cell.length_a   1.000
_cell.length_b   1.000
_cell.length_c   1.000
_cell.angle_alpha   90.00
_cell.angle_beta   90.00
_cell.angle_gamma   90.00
#
_symmetry.space_group_name_H-M   'P 1'
#
loop_
_entity.id
_entity.type
_entity.pdbx_description
1 polymer ?
#
loop_
_entity_poly.entity_id
_entity_poly.type
_entity_poly.pdbx_seq_one_letter_code
_entity_poly.pdbx_strand_id
1 'polypeptide(L)'
;MTFDALRGQPEKELQAKQNQLAQENFKAQFTTEAMTPQRGTEIRNRRRELARIRTVLEGRKALERAKAEEQTIEGKLKLLGKPHEGDQAQKRSRTKLKNRLSQVKRTIRELDALSKGK
;
A
#
# COMPACT_ATOMS: atom_id res chain seq x y z
N MET A 1 -15.53 10.87 -3.34
CA MET A 1 -14.51 11.08 -2.27
C MET A 1 -13.13 11.39 -2.84
N THR A 2 -12.41 12.31 -2.19
CA THR A 2 -11.00 12.62 -2.42
C THR A 2 -10.10 11.58 -1.73
N PHE A 3 -8.81 11.52 -2.11
CA PHE A 3 -7.86 10.61 -1.47
C PHE A 3 -7.63 10.96 0.00
N ASP A 4 -7.62 12.22 0.37
CA ASP A 4 -7.37 12.65 1.75
C ASP A 4 -8.48 12.21 2.71
N ALA A 5 -9.75 12.28 2.25
CA ALA A 5 -10.88 11.75 3.01
C ALA A 5 -10.79 10.22 3.23
N LEU A 6 -10.23 9.48 2.28
CA LEU A 6 -10.06 8.02 2.40
C LEU A 6 -8.86 7.67 3.28
N ARG A 7 -7.78 8.45 3.22
CA ARG A 7 -6.57 8.27 4.05
C ARG A 7 -6.87 8.40 5.55
N GLY A 8 -7.79 9.29 5.92
CA GLY A 8 -8.22 9.47 7.31
C GLY A 8 -9.13 8.37 7.86
N GLN A 9 -9.68 7.49 7.01
CA GLN A 9 -10.61 6.44 7.46
C GLN A 9 -9.88 5.21 8.01
N PRO A 10 -10.42 4.56 9.06
CA PRO A 10 -9.96 3.26 9.52
C PRO A 10 -9.96 2.22 8.40
N GLU A 11 -8.98 1.31 8.41
CA GLU A 11 -8.87 0.26 7.39
C GLU A 11 -10.13 -0.61 7.31
N LYS A 12 -10.72 -0.95 8.47
CA LYS A 12 -11.94 -1.75 8.56
C LYS A 12 -13.12 -1.08 7.85
N GLU A 13 -13.25 0.24 7.96
CA GLU A 13 -14.30 1.01 7.30
C GLU A 13 -14.09 1.06 5.79
N LEU A 14 -12.85 1.27 5.34
CA LEU A 14 -12.49 1.23 3.93
C LEU A 14 -12.77 -0.15 3.30
N GLN A 15 -12.45 -1.24 4.02
CA GLN A 15 -12.72 -2.60 3.56
C GLN A 15 -14.23 -2.88 3.49
N ALA A 16 -14.99 -2.50 4.51
CA ALA A 16 -16.46 -2.63 4.50
C ALA A 16 -17.07 -1.88 3.31
N LYS A 17 -16.60 -0.66 3.07
CA LYS A 17 -17.04 0.18 1.95
C LYS A 17 -16.64 -0.40 0.59
N GLN A 18 -15.43 -0.93 0.47
CA GLN A 18 -14.99 -1.64 -0.74
C GLN A 18 -15.94 -2.80 -1.06
N ASN A 19 -16.29 -3.60 -0.05
CA ASN A 19 -17.17 -4.75 -0.20
C ASN A 19 -18.59 -4.32 -0.59
N GLN A 20 -19.13 -3.29 0.05
CA GLN A 20 -20.42 -2.71 -0.29
C GLN A 20 -20.45 -2.22 -1.74
N LEU A 21 -19.50 -1.39 -2.15
CA LEU A 21 -19.42 -0.87 -3.52
C LEU A 21 -19.21 -1.98 -4.56
N ALA A 22 -18.48 -3.04 -4.21
CA ALA A 22 -18.31 -4.21 -5.08
C ALA A 22 -19.64 -4.96 -5.27
N GLN A 23 -20.40 -5.19 -4.19
CA GLN A 23 -21.71 -5.83 -4.25
C GLN A 23 -22.71 -4.99 -5.05
N GLU A 24 -22.75 -3.67 -4.83
CA GLU A 24 -23.62 -2.76 -5.58
C GLU A 24 -23.27 -2.73 -7.07
N ASN A 25 -21.98 -2.77 -7.42
CA ASN A 25 -21.52 -2.85 -8.81
C ASN A 25 -21.90 -4.19 -9.44
N PHE A 26 -21.79 -5.29 -8.70
CA PHE A 26 -22.21 -6.61 -9.15
C PHE A 26 -23.72 -6.66 -9.42
N LYS A 27 -24.54 -6.21 -8.46
CA LYS A 27 -26.01 -6.13 -8.62
C LYS A 27 -26.40 -5.28 -9.83
N ALA A 28 -25.73 -4.15 -10.04
CA ALA A 28 -26.01 -3.26 -11.16
C ALA A 28 -25.69 -3.86 -12.55
N GLN A 29 -24.94 -4.97 -12.64
CA GLN A 29 -24.71 -5.68 -13.91
C GLN A 29 -25.92 -6.50 -14.36
N PHE A 30 -26.79 -6.91 -13.42
CA PHE A 30 -27.95 -7.77 -13.69
C PHE A 30 -29.26 -6.99 -13.80
N THR A 31 -29.24 -5.68 -13.58
CA THR A 31 -30.40 -4.81 -13.73
C THR A 31 -30.39 -4.13 -15.11
N THR A 32 -31.49 -4.24 -15.86
CA THR A 32 -31.71 -3.55 -17.15
C THR A 32 -31.67 -2.01 -17.02
N GLU A 33 -31.77 -1.49 -15.79
CA GLU A 33 -31.68 -0.06 -15.43
C GLU A 33 -30.35 0.62 -15.78
N ALA A 34 -29.29 -0.14 -16.10
CA ALA A 34 -28.01 0.41 -16.56
C ALA A 34 -28.11 1.17 -17.91
N MET A 35 -29.24 1.04 -18.62
CA MET A 35 -29.49 1.70 -19.91
C MET A 35 -29.81 3.21 -19.81
N THR A 36 -29.96 3.77 -18.61
CA THR A 36 -30.16 5.22 -18.44
C THR A 36 -28.83 5.96 -18.26
N PRO A 37 -28.61 7.13 -18.89
CA PRO A 37 -27.37 7.90 -18.77
C PRO A 37 -26.98 8.27 -17.33
N GLN A 38 -27.98 8.53 -16.48
CA GLN A 38 -27.83 8.85 -15.07
C GLN A 38 -27.24 7.66 -14.29
N ARG A 39 -27.82 6.47 -14.42
CA ARG A 39 -27.33 5.24 -13.76
C ARG A 39 -25.96 4.82 -14.29
N GLY A 40 -25.70 4.99 -15.59
CA GLY A 40 -24.36 4.76 -16.16
C GLY A 40 -23.29 5.67 -15.53
N THR A 41 -23.64 6.89 -15.16
CA THR A 41 -22.75 7.83 -14.46
C THR A 41 -22.52 7.42 -13.01
N GLU A 42 -23.56 6.96 -12.30
CA GLU A 42 -23.45 6.40 -10.95
C GLU A 42 -22.52 5.18 -10.90
N ILE A 43 -22.65 4.25 -11.85
CA ILE A 43 -21.78 3.06 -11.95
C ILE A 43 -20.32 3.48 -12.17
N ARG A 44 -20.06 4.44 -13.06
CA ARG A 44 -18.70 4.96 -13.29
C ARG A 44 -18.13 5.61 -12.03
N ASN A 45 -18.93 6.38 -11.31
CA ASN A 45 -18.52 7.02 -10.06
C ASN A 45 -18.19 6.00 -8.97
N ARG A 46 -19.05 4.98 -8.79
CA ARG A 46 -18.79 3.86 -7.86
C ARG A 46 -17.52 3.10 -8.21
N ARG A 47 -17.26 2.81 -9.50
CA ARG A 47 -16.02 2.16 -9.94
C ARG A 47 -14.78 3.00 -9.65
N ARG A 48 -14.84 4.31 -9.92
CA ARG A 48 -13.74 5.24 -9.59
C ARG A 48 -13.48 5.28 -8.08
N GLU A 49 -14.53 5.31 -7.27
CA GLU A 49 -14.41 5.29 -5.82
C GLU A 49 -13.79 4.00 -5.30
N LEU A 50 -14.25 2.85 -5.82
CA LEU A 50 -13.71 1.54 -5.51
C LEU A 50 -12.21 1.45 -5.86
N ALA A 51 -11.80 1.98 -7.02
CA ALA A 51 -10.40 2.06 -7.40
C ALA A 51 -9.57 2.91 -6.42
N ARG A 52 -10.08 4.08 -6.00
CA ARG A 52 -9.39 4.93 -5.01
C ARG A 52 -9.22 4.23 -3.67
N ILE A 53 -10.26 3.56 -3.18
CA ILE A 53 -10.21 2.79 -1.92
C ILE A 53 -9.16 1.68 -2.02
N ARG A 54 -9.14 0.93 -3.14
CA ARG A 54 -8.12 -0.10 -3.37
C ARG A 54 -6.71 0.47 -3.36
N THR A 55 -6.47 1.59 -4.04
CA THR A 55 -5.15 2.25 -4.04
C THR A 55 -4.70 2.62 -2.63
N VAL A 56 -5.59 3.15 -1.78
CA VAL A 56 -5.26 3.49 -0.39
C VAL A 56 -4.93 2.23 0.43
N LEU A 57 -5.74 1.19 0.33
CA LEU A 57 -5.51 -0.08 1.03
C LEU A 57 -4.22 -0.77 0.58
N GLU A 58 -3.95 -0.80 -0.72
CA GLU A 58 -2.72 -1.36 -1.28
C GLU A 58 -1.48 -0.56 -0.86
N GLY A 59 -1.59 0.78 -0.80
CA GLY A 59 -0.56 1.66 -0.28
C GLY A 59 -0.23 1.36 1.19
N ARG A 60 -1.25 1.16 2.04
CA ARG A 60 -1.06 0.74 3.44
C ARG A 60 -0.38 -0.62 3.54
N LYS A 61 -0.82 -1.60 2.75
CA LYS A 61 -0.16 -2.93 2.68
C LYS A 61 1.27 -2.85 2.17
N ALA A 62 1.58 -1.96 1.23
CA ALA A 62 2.94 -1.73 0.77
C ALA A 62 3.82 -1.13 1.88
N LEU A 63 3.28 -0.21 2.67
CA LEU A 63 3.98 0.38 3.82
C LEU A 63 4.31 -0.69 4.86
N GLU A 64 3.34 -1.54 5.23
CA GLU A 64 3.57 -2.63 6.18
C GLU A 64 4.60 -3.65 5.67
N ARG A 65 4.56 -4.01 4.38
CA ARG A 65 5.59 -4.87 3.77
C ARG A 65 6.98 -4.24 3.85
N ALA A 66 7.09 -2.94 3.58
CA ALA A 66 8.36 -2.23 3.65
C ALA A 66 8.91 -2.16 5.09
N LYS A 67 8.06 -1.90 6.10
CA LYS A 67 8.44 -1.97 7.52
C LYS A 67 8.90 -3.36 7.94
N ALA A 68 8.22 -4.41 7.50
CA ALA A 68 8.64 -5.79 7.78
C ALA A 68 9.99 -6.13 7.11
N GLU A 69 10.22 -5.65 5.87
CA GLU A 69 11.50 -5.81 5.19
C GLU A 69 12.63 -5.06 5.92
N GLU A 70 12.37 -3.84 6.40
CA GLU A 70 13.31 -3.07 7.23
C GLU A 70 13.76 -3.88 8.46
N GLN A 71 12.82 -4.39 9.25
CA GLN A 71 13.12 -5.19 10.44
C GLN A 71 13.93 -6.46 10.10
N THR A 72 13.59 -7.11 8.99
CA THR A 72 14.30 -8.31 8.51
C THR A 72 15.75 -7.98 8.15
N ILE A 73 15.99 -6.87 7.45
CA ILE A 73 17.34 -6.45 7.05
C ILE A 73 18.13 -6.00 8.28
N GLU A 74 17.53 -5.26 9.20
CA GLU A 74 18.16 -4.85 10.45
C GLU A 74 18.56 -6.06 11.31
N GLY A 75 17.70 -7.07 11.40
CA GLY A 75 18.00 -8.34 12.04
C GLY A 75 19.21 -9.04 11.40
N LYS A 76 19.25 -9.13 10.07
CA LYS A 76 20.39 -9.70 9.34
C LYS A 76 21.69 -8.91 9.56
N LEU A 77 21.62 -7.57 9.57
CA LEU A 77 22.77 -6.71 9.83
C LEU A 77 23.30 -6.83 11.26
N LYS A 78 22.41 -7.09 12.23
CA LYS A 78 22.75 -7.36 13.63
C LYS A 78 23.46 -8.71 13.77
N LEU A 79 22.91 -9.77 13.15
CA LEU A 79 23.50 -11.11 13.14
C LEU A 79 24.88 -11.14 12.47
N LEU A 80 25.07 -10.38 11.40
CA LEU A 80 26.35 -10.28 10.71
C LEU A 80 27.45 -9.60 11.54
N GLY A 81 27.12 -8.87 12.61
CA GLY A 81 28.10 -8.22 13.48
C GLY A 81 29.01 -7.22 12.76
N LYS A 82 30.16 -6.89 13.36
CA LYS A 82 31.21 -6.16 12.66
C LYS A 82 31.99 -7.15 11.78
N PRO A 83 32.27 -6.82 10.50
CA PRO A 83 33.03 -7.72 9.64
C PRO A 83 34.47 -7.83 10.12
N HIS A 84 35.07 -9.03 10.04
CA HIS A 84 36.49 -9.23 10.30
C HIS A 84 37.34 -8.44 9.28
N GLU A 85 38.50 -7.92 9.67
CA GLU A 85 39.29 -7.01 8.82
C GLU A 85 39.76 -7.66 7.51
N GLY A 86 40.00 -8.97 7.50
CA GLY A 86 40.37 -9.75 6.31
C GLY A 86 39.20 -10.23 5.43
N ASP A 87 37.95 -10.22 5.92
CA ASP A 87 36.84 -10.83 5.18
C ASP A 87 36.16 -9.83 4.22
N GLN A 88 36.66 -9.79 2.99
CA GLN A 88 36.11 -8.95 1.92
C GLN A 88 34.70 -9.39 1.50
N ALA A 89 34.37 -10.67 1.58
CA ALA A 89 33.05 -11.18 1.20
C ALA A 89 31.98 -10.70 2.19
N GLN A 90 32.27 -10.79 3.49
CA GLN A 90 31.39 -10.30 4.56
C GLN A 90 31.23 -8.78 4.48
N LYS A 91 32.30 -8.03 4.24
CA LYS A 91 32.23 -6.57 4.00
C LYS A 91 31.30 -6.23 2.82
N ARG A 92 31.46 -6.89 1.67
CA ARG A 92 30.60 -6.69 0.49
C ARG A 92 29.14 -7.03 0.77
N SER A 93 28.87 -8.16 1.43
CA SER A 93 27.52 -8.58 1.81
C SER A 93 26.84 -7.57 2.74
N ARG A 94 27.57 -7.10 3.76
CA ARG A 94 27.10 -6.06 4.68
C ARG A 94 26.80 -4.75 3.97
N THR A 95 27.64 -4.31 3.03
CA THR A 95 27.39 -3.10 2.23
C THR A 95 26.13 -3.23 1.38
N LYS A 96 25.90 -4.39 0.73
CA LYS A 96 24.67 -4.64 -0.02
C LYS A 96 23.43 -4.55 0.86
N LEU A 97 23.46 -5.15 2.05
CA LEU A 97 22.35 -5.08 3.01
C LEU A 97 22.11 -3.65 3.53
N LYS A 98 23.16 -2.89 3.80
CA LYS A 98 23.03 -1.47 4.19
C LYS A 98 22.41 -0.61 3.08
N ASN A 99 22.81 -0.84 1.84
CA ASN A 99 22.23 -0.15 0.68
C ASN A 99 20.76 -0.52 0.50
N ARG A 100 20.41 -1.79 0.70
CA ARG A 100 19.01 -2.22 0.68
C ARG A 100 18.21 -1.58 1.80
N LEU A 101 18.74 -1.54 3.02
CA LEU A 101 18.09 -0.89 4.17
C LEU A 101 17.83 0.60 3.89
N SER A 102 18.81 1.31 3.32
CA SER A 102 18.63 2.73 3.01
C SER A 102 17.56 2.96 1.94
N GLN A 103 17.46 2.07 0.95
CA GLN A 103 16.40 2.09 -0.05
C GLN A 103 15.02 1.85 0.59
N VAL A 104 14.89 0.80 1.41
CA VAL A 104 13.63 0.49 2.11
C VAL A 104 13.20 1.65 3.01
N LYS A 105 14.12 2.26 3.76
CA LYS A 105 13.86 3.45 4.59
C LYS A 105 13.42 4.67 3.79
N ARG A 106 13.83 4.82 2.53
CA ARG A 106 13.32 5.88 1.63
C ARG A 106 11.90 5.56 1.20
N THR A 107 11.66 4.33 0.75
CA THR A 107 10.32 3.86 0.35
C THR A 107 9.30 3.98 1.48
N ILE A 108 9.66 3.64 2.73
CA ILE A 108 8.80 3.83 3.89
C ILE A 108 8.43 5.30 4.06
N ARG A 109 9.39 6.22 3.95
CA ARG A 109 9.15 7.67 4.07
C ARG A 109 8.21 8.18 2.97
N GLU A 110 8.42 7.75 1.73
CA GLU A 110 7.56 8.12 0.60
C GLU A 110 6.14 7.58 0.78
N LEU A 111 5.98 6.31 1.17
CA LEU A 111 4.67 5.70 1.40
C LEU A 111 3.96 6.29 2.62
N ASP A 112 4.67 6.60 3.70
CA ASP A 112 4.09 7.22 4.90
C ASP A 112 3.60 8.65 4.60
N ALA A 113 4.39 9.44 3.86
CA ALA A 113 3.98 10.75 3.38
C ALA A 113 2.73 10.68 2.48
N LEU A 114 2.63 9.65 1.63
CA LEU A 114 1.45 9.39 0.81
C LEU A 114 0.28 8.80 1.59
N SER A 115 0.48 8.28 2.79
CA SER A 115 -0.56 7.66 3.61
C SER A 115 -1.23 8.68 4.53
N LYS A 116 -0.48 9.64 5.09
CA LYS A 116 -0.99 10.56 6.12
C LYS A 116 -1.86 11.69 5.61
N GLY A 117 -1.80 12.03 4.31
CA GLY A 117 -2.46 13.25 3.80
C GLY A 117 -1.78 14.50 4.38
N LYS A 118 -1.74 15.60 3.62
CA LYS A 118 -1.34 16.90 4.17
C LYS A 118 -2.58 17.63 4.64
#